data_AF-A0A9D8DBM8-F1
#
_entry.id   AF-A0A9D8DBM8-F1
#
_cell.length_a   1.000
_cell.length_b   1.000
_cell.length_c   1.000
_cell.angle_alpha   90.00
_cell.angle_beta   90.00
_cell.angle_gamma   90.00
#
_symmetry.space_group_name_H-M   'P 1'
#
loop_
_entity.id
_entity.type
_entity.pdbx_description
1 polymer ?
#
loop_
_entity_poly.entity_id
_entity_poly.type
_entity_poly.pdbx_seq_one_letter_code
_entity_poly.pdbx_strand_id
1 'polypeptide(L)'
;MLVAAAALLAASCGDDDIDNPTAEDSLRDCLTEQGLTVEASDLGSSAASGNASPDFRVISDDGEIADVIVEGSDEKAERTAADVKGAKQSFGTDQAVVVQEKNVVVVFEDEPAADFRRQVETCVD
;
A
#
# COMPACT_ATOMS: atom_id res chain seq x y z
N MET A 1 50.97 -6.26 -26.71
CA MET A 1 50.09 -6.82 -27.77
C MET A 1 48.71 -7.05 -27.15
N LEU A 2 47.69 -6.38 -27.70
CA LEU A 2 46.21 -6.57 -27.63
C LEU A 2 45.59 -6.79 -26.22
N VAL A 3 44.80 -5.89 -25.60
CA VAL A 3 43.55 -5.17 -25.97
C VAL A 3 42.39 -6.08 -26.40
N ALA A 4 41.41 -6.21 -25.50
CA ALA A 4 39.95 -6.34 -25.73
C ALA A 4 39.29 -6.03 -24.36
N ALA A 5 38.58 -4.93 -24.08
CA ALA A 5 37.58 -4.11 -24.78
C ALA A 5 36.21 -4.81 -25.00
N ALA A 6 35.33 -4.60 -24.01
CA ALA A 6 33.90 -4.25 -24.08
C ALA A 6 32.82 -5.20 -24.66
N ALA A 7 31.78 -5.41 -23.86
CA ALA A 7 30.33 -5.31 -24.16
C ALA A 7 29.59 -5.61 -22.83
N LEU A 8 29.05 -4.69 -22.01
CA LEU A 8 28.02 -3.68 -22.30
C LEU A 8 26.90 -4.23 -23.19
N LEU A 9 26.09 -5.12 -22.61
CA LEU A 9 24.68 -5.23 -22.99
C LEU A 9 23.88 -4.46 -21.96
N ALA A 10 23.65 -3.20 -22.31
CA ALA A 10 22.60 -2.38 -21.74
C ALA A 10 21.28 -3.14 -21.87
N ALA A 11 20.70 -3.54 -20.74
CA ALA A 11 19.26 -3.69 -20.64
C ALA A 11 18.66 -2.29 -20.76
N SER A 12 18.57 -1.80 -21.99
CA SER A 12 17.75 -0.67 -22.35
C SER A 12 16.33 -1.20 -22.56
N CYS A 13 15.56 -1.18 -21.47
CA CYS A 13 14.10 -1.15 -21.54
C CYS A 13 13.66 0.05 -20.70
N GLY A 14 13.40 1.16 -21.39
CA GLY A 14 12.43 2.17 -20.97
C GLY A 14 12.68 2.82 -19.63
N ASP A 15 13.69 3.67 -19.59
CA ASP A 15 13.77 4.81 -18.68
C ASP A 15 12.66 5.80 -19.12
N ASP A 16 11.46 5.60 -18.60
CA ASP A 16 10.44 6.63 -18.46
C ASP A 16 10.45 6.94 -16.95
N ASP A 17 11.09 8.03 -16.54
CA ASP A 17 10.88 8.69 -15.24
C ASP A 17 9.43 9.21 -15.16
N ILE A 18 8.48 8.26 -15.17
CA ILE A 18 7.14 8.41 -14.65
C ILE A 18 7.26 7.90 -13.23
N ASP A 19 6.98 8.74 -12.23
CA ASP A 19 6.92 8.37 -10.82
C ASP A 19 6.39 6.93 -10.68
N ASN A 20 7.32 6.00 -10.43
CA ASN A 20 7.03 4.59 -10.68
C ASN A 20 6.10 4.14 -9.54
N PRO A 21 4.83 3.80 -9.83
CA PRO A 21 3.88 3.50 -8.78
C PRO A 21 4.39 2.31 -7.97
N THR A 22 4.15 2.33 -6.66
CA THR A 22 4.40 1.20 -5.77
C THR A 22 3.67 -0.02 -6.33
N ALA A 23 4.45 -1.02 -6.72
CA ALA A 23 3.92 -2.29 -7.21
C ALA A 23 3.33 -3.08 -6.05
N GLU A 24 2.10 -3.57 -6.22
CA GLU A 24 1.39 -4.37 -5.21
C GLU A 24 2.24 -5.56 -4.73
N ASP A 25 2.85 -6.31 -5.64
CA ASP A 25 3.65 -7.49 -5.31
C ASP A 25 4.84 -7.13 -4.41
N SER A 26 5.58 -6.05 -4.73
CA SER A 26 6.71 -5.59 -3.92
C SER A 26 6.28 -5.14 -2.53
N LEU A 27 5.11 -4.50 -2.42
CA LEU A 27 4.54 -4.07 -1.15
C LEU A 27 4.16 -5.27 -0.28
N ARG A 28 3.51 -6.28 -0.87
CA ARG A 28 3.13 -7.52 -0.18
C ARG A 28 4.35 -8.29 0.33
N ASP A 29 5.40 -8.36 -0.48
CA ASP A 29 6.68 -8.98 -0.10
C ASP A 29 7.29 -8.25 1.10
N CYS A 30 7.40 -6.91 1.04
CA CYS A 30 7.94 -6.11 2.15
C CYS A 30 7.14 -6.32 3.45
N LEU A 31 5.81 -6.27 3.38
CA LEU A 31 4.95 -6.45 4.56
C LEU A 31 5.13 -7.84 5.19
N THR A 32 5.26 -8.87 4.36
CA THR A 32 5.56 -10.23 4.81
C THR A 32 6.94 -10.33 5.46
N GLU A 33 7.94 -9.63 4.91
CA GLU A 33 9.29 -9.54 5.50
C GLU A 33 9.31 -8.80 6.85
N GLN A 34 8.40 -7.84 7.07
CA GLN A 34 8.18 -7.20 8.38
C GLN A 34 7.54 -8.13 9.41
N GLY A 35 7.11 -9.34 9.00
CA GLY A 35 6.42 -10.30 9.87
C GLY A 35 4.90 -10.16 9.86
N LEU A 36 4.34 -9.34 8.97
CA LEU A 36 2.90 -9.17 8.84
C LEU A 36 2.28 -10.25 7.97
N THR A 37 1.05 -10.63 8.29
CA THR A 37 0.30 -11.56 7.45
C THR A 37 -0.45 -10.77 6.38
N VAL A 38 -0.19 -11.08 5.11
CA VAL A 38 -0.90 -10.50 3.97
C VAL A 38 -1.94 -11.51 3.49
N GLU A 39 -3.21 -11.11 3.51
CA GLU A 39 -4.32 -11.91 2.97
C GLU A 39 -4.91 -11.19 1.76
N ALA A 40 -5.22 -11.97 0.72
CA ALA A 40 -6.05 -11.45 -0.37
C ALA A 40 -7.39 -10.97 0.20
N SER A 41 -7.95 -9.92 -0.38
CA SER A 41 -9.27 -9.40 -0.02
C SER A 41 -10.37 -10.35 -0.52
N ASP A 42 -10.36 -11.59 -0.05
CA ASP A 42 -11.38 -12.57 -0.32
C ASP A 42 -12.54 -12.35 0.67
N LEU A 43 -13.62 -11.75 0.14
CA LEU A 43 -15.01 -11.94 0.57
C LEU A 43 -15.51 -11.12 1.79
N GLY A 44 -16.10 -9.97 1.49
CA GLY A 44 -17.49 -9.65 1.90
C GLY A 44 -17.81 -9.42 3.38
N SER A 45 -16.83 -9.31 4.28
CA SER A 45 -17.12 -9.27 5.73
C SER A 45 -16.54 -8.09 6.51
N SER A 46 -15.69 -7.28 5.89
CA SER A 46 -15.22 -6.04 6.50
C SER A 46 -15.78 -4.86 5.72
N ALA A 47 -16.43 -3.99 6.48
CA ALA A 47 -17.08 -2.80 6.00
C ALA A 47 -16.06 -1.91 5.28
N ALA A 48 -16.05 -1.99 3.95
CA ALA A 48 -15.64 -0.91 3.06
C ALA A 48 -16.40 0.35 3.50
N SER A 49 -15.82 1.07 4.45
CA SER A 49 -16.33 2.32 4.98
C SER A 49 -15.93 3.38 3.95
N GLY A 50 -16.51 3.29 2.75
CA GLY A 50 -16.11 4.01 1.54
C GLY A 50 -16.17 3.09 0.32
N ASN A 51 -16.49 3.64 -0.86
CA ASN A 51 -16.72 2.90 -2.11
C ASN A 51 -15.49 2.15 -2.69
N ALA A 52 -14.40 2.02 -1.95
CA ALA A 52 -13.18 1.35 -2.39
C ALA A 52 -13.08 -0.03 -1.71
N SER A 53 -13.00 -1.09 -2.52
CA SER A 53 -12.67 -2.42 -2.02
C SER A 53 -11.15 -2.52 -1.91
N PRO A 54 -10.59 -2.99 -0.78
CA PRO A 54 -9.15 -3.15 -0.67
C PRO A 54 -8.63 -4.23 -1.61
N ASP A 55 -7.42 -4.06 -2.13
CA ASP A 55 -6.74 -5.06 -2.95
C ASP A 55 -6.24 -6.23 -2.10
N PHE A 56 -5.79 -5.92 -0.87
CA PHE A 56 -5.44 -6.91 0.14
C PHE A 56 -5.54 -6.33 1.54
N ARG A 57 -5.43 -7.23 2.51
CA ARG A 57 -5.45 -6.94 3.93
C ARG A 57 -4.14 -7.33 4.56
N VAL A 58 -3.74 -6.56 5.57
CA VAL A 58 -2.54 -6.80 6.37
C VAL A 58 -2.96 -6.98 7.81
N ILE A 59 -2.43 -8.01 8.45
CA ILE A 59 -2.77 -8.40 9.82
C ILE A 59 -1.48 -8.44 10.64
N SER A 60 -1.46 -7.75 11.78
CA SER A 60 -0.37 -7.81 12.74
C SER A 60 -0.43 -9.09 13.58
N ASP A 61 0.67 -9.46 14.24
CA ASP A 61 0.70 -10.59 15.18
C ASP A 61 -0.31 -10.46 16.33
N ASP A 62 -0.65 -9.21 16.70
CA ASP A 62 -1.64 -8.89 17.73
C ASP A 62 -3.09 -8.93 17.21
N GLY A 63 -3.28 -9.21 15.92
CA GLY A 63 -4.59 -9.30 15.27
C GLY A 63 -5.19 -7.96 14.84
N GLU A 64 -4.39 -6.89 14.79
CA GLU A 64 -4.81 -5.61 14.21
C GLU A 64 -4.86 -5.72 12.70
N ILE A 65 -5.75 -4.95 12.07
CA ILE A 65 -6.07 -5.07 10.66
C ILE A 65 -5.88 -3.72 9.96
N ALA A 66 -5.23 -3.77 8.80
CA ALA A 66 -5.15 -2.65 7.86
C ALA A 66 -5.59 -3.11 6.47
N ASP A 67 -6.48 -2.34 5.86
CA ASP A 67 -6.90 -2.54 4.48
C ASP A 67 -6.00 -1.71 3.56
N VAL A 68 -5.46 -2.32 2.51
CA VAL A 68 -4.55 -1.66 1.57
C VAL A 68 -5.18 -1.60 0.19
N ILE A 69 -5.16 -0.40 -0.39
CA ILE A 69 -5.64 -0.10 -1.74
C ILE A 69 -4.45 0.45 -2.53
N VAL A 70 -4.15 -0.17 -3.67
CA VAL A 70 -3.07 0.24 -4.58
C VAL A 70 -3.70 0.79 -5.85
N GLU A 71 -3.65 2.10 -6.00
CA GLU A 71 -4.19 2.79 -7.16
C GLU A 71 -3.19 2.81 -8.31
N GLY A 72 -3.67 3.06 -9.52
CA GLY A 72 -2.80 3.20 -10.70
C GLY A 72 -2.02 4.52 -10.78
N SER A 73 -2.25 5.46 -9.86
CA SER A 73 -1.60 6.77 -9.83
C SER A 73 -1.85 7.50 -8.50
N ASP A 74 -0.95 8.40 -8.12
CA ASP A 74 -1.05 9.22 -6.91
C ASP A 74 -2.34 10.05 -6.85
N GLU A 75 -2.75 10.69 -7.96
CA GLU A 75 -4.01 11.47 -8.02
C GLU A 75 -5.24 10.63 -7.66
N LYS A 76 -5.23 9.34 -8.04
CA LYS A 76 -6.32 8.41 -7.68
C LYS A 76 -6.23 8.02 -6.23
N ALA A 77 -5.04 7.75 -5.71
CA ALA A 77 -4.83 7.45 -4.29
C ALA A 77 -5.26 8.61 -3.40
N GLU A 78 -4.93 9.85 -3.75
CA GLU A 78 -5.37 11.05 -3.04
C GLU A 78 -6.89 11.14 -2.99
N ARG A 79 -7.56 10.91 -4.13
CA ARG A 79 -9.02 10.92 -4.22
C ARG A 79 -9.64 9.78 -3.41
N THR A 80 -9.12 8.56 -3.53
CA THR A 80 -9.57 7.40 -2.77
C THR A 80 -9.40 7.63 -1.26
N ALA A 81 -8.26 8.18 -0.83
CA ALA A 81 -8.02 8.52 0.57
C ALA A 81 -9.01 9.59 1.08
N ALA A 82 -9.32 10.61 0.27
CA ALA A 82 -10.31 11.61 0.61
C ALA A 82 -11.74 11.03 0.71
N ASP A 83 -12.12 10.15 -0.23
CA ASP A 83 -13.42 9.47 -0.25
C ASP A 83 -13.58 8.56 0.97
N VAL A 84 -12.54 7.79 1.33
CA VAL A 84 -12.53 6.95 2.54
C VAL A 84 -12.62 7.83 3.80
N LYS A 85 -11.80 8.88 3.92
CA LYS A 85 -11.86 9.80 5.06
C LYS A 85 -13.25 10.42 5.23
N GLY A 86 -13.87 10.89 4.13
CA GLY A 86 -15.21 11.46 4.13
C GLY A 86 -16.31 10.45 4.49
N ALA A 87 -16.20 9.22 3.99
CA ALA A 87 -17.12 8.15 4.36
C ALA A 87 -17.03 7.84 5.86
N LYS A 88 -15.82 7.67 6.41
CA LYS A 88 -15.62 7.36 7.84
C LYS A 88 -16.14 8.46 8.78
N GLN A 89 -15.94 9.73 8.43
CA GLN A 89 -16.55 10.86 9.15
C GLN A 89 -18.09 10.80 9.12
N SER A 90 -18.68 10.37 8.01
CA SER A 90 -20.14 10.27 7.86
C SER A 90 -20.75 9.13 8.69
N PHE A 91 -19.99 8.08 8.97
CA PHE A 91 -20.42 6.93 9.78
C PHE A 91 -20.05 7.03 11.27
N GLY A 92 -19.41 8.12 11.70
CA GLY A 92 -19.00 8.33 13.10
C GLY A 92 -17.82 7.45 13.54
N THR A 93 -17.04 6.96 12.59
CA THR A 93 -15.81 6.18 12.82
C THR A 93 -14.58 7.10 12.72
N ASP A 94 -14.56 8.17 13.51
CA ASP A 94 -13.49 9.20 13.50
C ASP A 94 -12.13 8.69 14.02
N GLN A 95 -12.09 7.46 14.55
CA GLN A 95 -10.89 6.83 15.09
C GLN A 95 -10.04 6.11 14.04
N ALA A 96 -10.56 5.95 12.83
CA ALA A 96 -9.84 5.28 11.77
C ALA A 96 -8.70 6.16 11.24
N VAL A 97 -7.53 5.55 11.13
CA VAL A 97 -6.34 6.21 10.57
C VAL A 97 -6.23 5.86 9.10
N VAL A 98 -6.09 6.88 8.25
CA VAL A 98 -5.86 6.70 6.81
C VAL A 98 -4.51 7.30 6.44
N VAL A 99 -3.59 6.44 6.04
CA VAL A 99 -2.27 6.79 5.52
C VAL A 99 -2.32 6.73 4.00
N GLN A 100 -1.76 7.73 3.33
CA GLN A 100 -1.61 7.72 1.88
C GLN A 100 -0.18 8.13 1.55
N GLU A 101 0.46 7.31 0.74
CA GLU A 101 1.84 7.45 0.27
C GLU A 101 1.88 7.02 -1.20
N LYS A 102 2.36 7.90 -2.07
CA LYS A 102 2.34 7.71 -3.53
C LYS A 102 0.94 7.26 -4.01
N ASN A 103 0.86 6.11 -4.67
CA ASN A 103 -0.34 5.48 -5.18
C ASN A 103 -1.01 4.51 -4.19
N VAL A 104 -0.57 4.44 -2.93
CA VAL A 104 -1.08 3.48 -1.94
C VAL A 104 -1.90 4.19 -0.87
N VAL A 105 -3.05 3.63 -0.54
CA VAL A 105 -3.89 4.05 0.57
C VAL A 105 -4.01 2.91 1.57
N VAL A 106 -3.61 3.16 2.81
CA VAL A 106 -3.73 2.23 3.92
C VAL A 106 -4.79 2.74 4.88
N VAL A 107 -5.74 1.88 5.21
CA VAL A 107 -6.89 2.19 6.06
C VAL A 107 -6.85 1.28 7.27
N PHE A 108 -6.55 1.87 8.42
CA PHE A 108 -6.69 1.20 9.71
C PHE A 108 -8.15 1.37 10.19
N GLU A 109 -8.74 0.31 10.75
CA GLU A 109 -10.11 0.35 11.28
C GLU A 109 -10.19 1.27 12.51
N ASP A 110 -9.15 1.24 13.36
CA ASP A 110 -8.96 2.04 14.56
C ASP A 110 -7.53 2.63 14.59
N GLU A 111 -7.15 3.29 15.68
CA GLU A 111 -5.77 3.77 15.88
C GLU A 111 -4.82 2.57 16.07
N PRO A 112 -3.89 2.31 15.13
CA PRO A 112 -3.02 1.15 15.20
C PRO A 112 -1.92 1.33 16.25
N ALA A 113 -1.39 0.21 16.75
CA ALA A 113 -0.16 0.21 17.52
C ALA A 113 0.98 0.88 16.73
N ALA A 114 1.83 1.63 17.45
CA ALA A 114 2.90 2.42 16.83
C ALA A 114 3.89 1.56 16.03
N ASP A 115 4.13 0.32 16.46
CA ASP A 115 4.99 -0.62 15.74
C ASP A 115 4.33 -1.15 14.46
N PHE A 116 3.04 -1.51 14.51
CA PHE A 116 2.30 -1.94 13.31
C PHE A 116 2.25 -0.83 12.26
N ARG A 117 1.91 0.39 12.69
CA ARG A 117 1.91 1.56 11.81
C ARG A 117 3.27 1.79 11.15
N ARG A 118 4.36 1.73 11.94
CA ARG A 118 5.72 1.94 11.44
C ARG A 118 6.14 0.88 10.42
N GLN A 119 5.78 -0.38 10.64
CA GLN A 119 6.09 -1.47 9.71
C GLN A 119 5.39 -1.25 8.37
N VAL A 120 4.12 -0.82 8.39
CA VAL A 120 3.39 -0.51 7.15
C VAL A 120 3.97 0.72 6.47
N GLU A 121 4.19 1.83 7.19
CA GLU A 121 4.80 3.07 6.66
C GLU A 121 6.16 2.77 6.00
N THR A 122 7.00 1.94 6.61
CA THR A 122 8.31 1.54 6.05
C THR A 122 8.21 0.86 4.68
N CYS A 123 7.10 0.18 4.41
CA CYS A 123 6.91 -0.54 3.14
C CYS A 123 6.21 0.30 2.05
N VAL A 124 5.57 1.41 2.41
CA VAL A 124 4.86 2.28 1.44
C VAL A 124 5.64 3.54 1.03
N ASP A 125 6.67 3.92 1.80
CA ASP A 125 7.58 5.07 1.56
C ASP A 125 8.38 4.97 0.24
#